data_AF-A0A0G3C9P4-F1
#
_entry.id   AF-A0A0G3C9P4-F1
#
_cell.length_a   1.000
_cell.length_b   1.000
_cell.length_c   1.000
_cell.angle_alpha   90.00
_cell.angle_beta   90.00
_cell.angle_gamma   90.00
#
_symmetry.space_group_name_H-M   'P 1'
#
loop_
_entity.id
_entity.type
_entity.pdbx_description
1 polymer ?
#
loop_
_entity_poly.entity_id
_entity_poly.type
_entity_poly.pdbx_seq_one_letter_code
_entity_poly.pdbx_strand_id
1 'polypeptide(L)'
;MSNMSKSIEVPYIASNLERCMCSQCPVQSESACALEKMGNFKSEAKNLGEGKAPSPQSVPGVYCSAGEAICKDLNPNKDCICYTCPVWKEHNLENANVVKYYCGNGKA
;
A
#
# COMPACT_ATOMS: atom_id res chain seq x y z
N MET A 1 32.12 11.45 -0.53
CA MET A 1 31.38 10.48 -1.37
C MET A 1 29.94 10.51 -0.90
N SER A 2 29.09 11.30 -1.54
CA SER A 2 27.69 11.47 -1.15
C SER A 2 26.91 10.24 -1.60
N ASN A 3 26.71 9.29 -0.70
CA ASN A 3 25.82 8.14 -0.91
C ASN A 3 24.38 8.67 -0.96
N MET A 4 23.96 9.19 -2.12
CA MET A 4 22.54 9.42 -2.40
C MET A 4 21.92 8.04 -2.57
N SER A 5 21.34 7.53 -1.49
CA SER A 5 20.45 6.40 -1.54
C SER A 5 19.34 6.68 -2.56
N LYS A 6 19.36 5.95 -3.67
CA LYS A 6 18.37 6.06 -4.75
C LYS A 6 16.98 5.75 -4.17
N SER A 7 16.10 6.74 -4.09
CA SER A 7 14.70 6.54 -3.70
C SER A 7 13.98 5.81 -4.83
N ILE A 8 13.40 4.64 -4.54
CA ILE A 8 12.59 3.89 -5.49
C ILE A 8 11.12 4.21 -5.21
N GLU A 9 10.43 4.69 -6.23
CA GLU A 9 8.99 4.93 -6.20
C GLU A 9 8.28 3.81 -6.97
N VAL A 10 7.32 3.16 -6.31
CA VAL A 10 6.45 2.18 -6.96
C VAL A 10 5.27 2.93 -7.59
N PRO A 11 5.02 2.78 -8.90
CA PRO A 11 3.87 3.42 -9.53
C PRO A 11 2.55 3.03 -8.86
N TYR A 12 1.75 4.02 -8.49
CA TYR A 12 0.41 3.81 -7.95
C TYR A 12 -0.57 3.53 -9.11
N ILE A 13 -0.56 2.28 -9.58
CA ILE A 13 -1.38 1.78 -10.70
C ILE A 13 -2.10 0.50 -10.29
N ALA A 14 -3.28 0.23 -10.87
CA ALA A 14 -4.11 -0.92 -10.52
C ALA A 14 -3.34 -2.25 -10.54
N SER A 15 -2.50 -2.48 -11.55
CA SER A 15 -1.70 -3.71 -11.65
C SER A 15 -0.74 -3.90 -10.46
N ASN A 16 -0.14 -2.82 -9.95
CA ASN A 16 0.70 -2.89 -8.75
C ASN A 16 -0.16 -3.07 -7.51
N LEU A 17 -1.29 -2.38 -7.40
CA LEU A 17 -2.19 -2.47 -6.25
C LEU A 17 -2.82 -3.86 -6.09
N GLU A 18 -3.19 -4.51 -7.19
CA GLU A 18 -3.74 -5.88 -7.19
C GLU A 18 -2.71 -6.93 -6.77
N ARG A 19 -1.44 -6.68 -7.10
CA ARG A 19 -0.32 -7.58 -6.78
C ARG A 19 0.30 -7.26 -5.42
N CYS A 20 0.03 -6.07 -4.89
CA CYS A 20 0.42 -5.68 -3.55
C CYS A 20 -0.58 -6.26 -2.56
N MET A 21 -0.09 -7.02 -1.58
CA MET A 21 -0.94 -7.70 -0.58
C MET A 21 -1.48 -6.74 0.50
N CYS A 22 -1.63 -5.45 0.18
CA CYS A 22 -2.02 -4.40 1.11
C CYS A 22 -3.34 -4.72 1.81
N SER A 23 -4.33 -5.21 1.06
CA SER A 23 -5.63 -5.65 1.58
C SER A 23 -5.53 -6.75 2.66
N GLN A 24 -4.43 -7.51 2.69
CA GLN A 24 -4.22 -8.62 3.61
C GLN A 24 -3.37 -8.23 4.83
N CYS A 25 -3.00 -6.95 4.98
CA CYS A 25 -2.15 -6.53 6.09
C CYS A 25 -2.85 -6.69 7.45
N PRO A 26 -2.21 -7.35 8.44
CA PRO A 26 -2.72 -7.47 9.81
C PRO A 26 -3.07 -6.15 10.50
N VAL A 27 -2.35 -5.06 10.20
CA VAL A 27 -2.59 -3.69 10.70
C VAL A 27 -4.03 -3.19 10.49
N GLN A 28 -4.71 -3.67 9.46
CA GLN A 28 -6.05 -3.24 9.08
C GLN A 28 -7.09 -4.37 9.17
N SER A 29 -6.71 -5.56 9.65
CA SER A 29 -7.58 -6.73 9.67
C SER A 29 -8.77 -6.61 10.63
N GLU A 30 -8.70 -5.68 11.59
CA GLU A 30 -9.75 -5.38 12.57
C GLU A 30 -10.35 -3.97 12.37
N SER A 31 -9.90 -3.22 11.36
CA SER A 31 -10.42 -1.88 11.08
C SER A 31 -11.76 -2.00 10.37
N ALA A 32 -12.82 -1.51 11.00
CA ALA A 32 -14.15 -1.46 10.41
C ALA A 32 -14.14 -0.58 9.15
N CYS A 33 -13.42 0.55 9.19
CA CYS A 33 -13.25 1.44 8.04
C CYS A 33 -12.58 0.75 6.85
N ALA A 34 -11.50 -0.01 7.10
CA ALA A 34 -10.78 -0.71 6.05
C ALA A 34 -11.63 -1.85 5.47
N LEU A 35 -12.26 -2.65 6.33
CA LEU A 35 -13.10 -3.79 5.92
C LEU A 35 -14.32 -3.34 5.09
N GLU A 36 -15.01 -2.26 5.49
CA GLU A 36 -16.15 -1.70 4.76
C GLU A 36 -15.75 -1.29 3.33
N LYS A 37 -14.59 -0.64 3.18
CA LYS A 37 -14.16 -0.05 1.92
C LYS A 37 -13.30 -0.99 1.05
N MET A 38 -12.76 -2.07 1.61
CA MET A 38 -11.96 -3.06 0.89
C MET A 38 -12.76 -3.85 -0.15
N GLY A 39 -14.07 -4.04 0.06
CA GLY A 39 -14.95 -4.72 -0.90
C GLY A 39 -15.01 -4.06 -2.28
N ASN A 40 -14.66 -2.77 -2.37
CA ASN A 40 -14.79 -1.97 -3.59
C ASN A 40 -13.50 -1.86 -4.41
N PHE A 41 -12.35 -2.32 -3.89
CA PHE A 41 -11.08 -2.15 -4.60
C PHE A 41 -11.08 -2.85 -5.95
N LYS A 42 -11.50 -4.13 -6.00
CA LYS A 42 -11.47 -4.93 -7.23
C LYS A 42 -12.47 -4.43 -8.27
N SER A 43 -13.62 -3.92 -7.83
CA SER A 43 -14.63 -3.33 -8.72
C SER A 43 -14.18 -1.97 -9.25
N GLU A 44 -13.59 -1.13 -8.41
CA GLU A 44 -13.07 0.18 -8.83
C GLU A 44 -11.85 0.04 -9.74
N ALA A 45 -10.89 -0.83 -9.40
CA ALA A 45 -9.71 -1.08 -10.22
C ALA A 45 -10.07 -1.63 -11.60
N LYS A 46 -11.05 -2.54 -11.70
CA LYS A 46 -11.50 -3.12 -12.98
C LYS A 46 -12.18 -2.11 -13.91
N ASN A 47 -12.83 -1.09 -13.35
CA ASN A 47 -13.49 -0.04 -14.13
C ASN A 47 -12.51 1.02 -14.66
N LEU A 48 -11.25 0.96 -14.23
CA LEU A 48 -10.21 1.89 -14.62
C LEU A 48 -9.36 1.28 -15.75
N GLY A 49 -9.08 2.08 -16.78
CA GLY A 49 -8.20 1.65 -17.88
C GLY A 49 -6.77 1.36 -17.42
N GLU A 50 -5.98 0.73 -18.30
CA GLU A 50 -4.58 0.40 -18.02
C GLU A 50 -3.78 1.62 -17.54
N GLY A 51 -2.91 1.41 -16.54
CA GLY A 51 -2.09 2.46 -15.95
C GLY A 51 -2.83 3.43 -15.02
N LYS A 52 -4.13 3.24 -14.78
CA LYS A 52 -4.91 4.03 -13.80
C LYS A 52 -5.01 3.33 -12.46
N ALA A 53 -5.37 4.07 -11.42
CA ALA A 53 -5.66 3.54 -10.09
C ALA A 53 -6.83 4.29 -9.44
N PRO A 54 -7.59 3.63 -8.56
CA PRO A 54 -8.64 4.27 -7.80
C PRO A 54 -8.06 5.31 -6.83
N SER A 55 -8.86 6.31 -6.46
CA SER A 55 -8.45 7.30 -5.47
C SER A 55 -8.10 6.62 -4.15
N PRO A 56 -6.99 6.97 -3.47
CA PRO A 56 -6.68 6.43 -2.14
C PRO A 56 -7.84 6.56 -1.13
N GLN A 57 -8.71 7.56 -1.32
CA GLN A 57 -9.89 7.82 -0.49
C GLN A 57 -11.03 6.81 -0.68
N SER A 58 -11.16 6.26 -1.88
CA SER A 58 -12.16 5.24 -2.17
C SER A 58 -11.68 3.84 -1.75
N VAL A 59 -10.35 3.63 -1.71
CA VAL A 59 -9.72 2.35 -1.37
C VAL A 59 -8.70 2.47 -0.22
N PRO A 60 -9.10 2.87 1.00
CA PRO A 60 -8.14 3.08 2.10
C PRO A 60 -7.41 1.81 2.53
N GLY A 61 -7.91 0.62 2.19
CA GLY A 61 -7.22 -0.65 2.42
C GLY A 61 -5.94 -0.86 1.59
N VAL A 62 -5.61 0.03 0.65
CA VAL A 62 -4.33 0.04 -0.08
C VAL A 62 -3.39 1.17 0.35
N TYR A 63 -3.57 1.71 1.55
CA TYR A 63 -2.78 2.84 2.04
C TYR A 63 -1.26 2.56 2.06
N CYS A 64 -0.83 1.30 2.19
CA CYS A 64 0.60 0.96 2.08
C CYS A 64 1.20 1.26 0.71
N SER A 65 0.40 1.44 -0.34
CA SER A 65 0.87 1.89 -1.66
C SER A 65 0.63 3.39 -1.88
N ALA A 66 -0.31 4.00 -1.15
CA ALA A 66 -0.64 5.43 -1.27
C ALA A 66 0.14 6.34 -0.29
N GLY A 67 0.68 5.78 0.80
CA GLY A 67 1.46 6.49 1.82
C GLY A 67 0.63 7.23 2.88
N GLU A 68 -0.69 7.24 2.77
CA GLU A 68 -1.58 7.90 3.73
C GLU A 68 -2.75 6.98 4.12
N ALA A 69 -2.87 6.71 5.42
CA ALA A 69 -4.00 5.98 6.00
C ALA A 69 -5.14 6.95 6.34
N ILE A 70 -6.30 6.76 5.70
CA ILE A 70 -7.52 7.54 5.98
C ILE A 70 -8.32 6.92 7.12
N CYS A 71 -8.25 5.60 7.27
CA CYS A 71 -8.84 4.90 8.40
C CYS A 71 -8.03 5.18 9.67
N LYS A 72 -8.72 5.59 10.74
CA LYS A 72 -8.11 5.97 12.02
C LYS A 72 -8.12 4.84 13.05
N ASP A 73 -8.80 3.74 12.74
CA ASP A 73 -8.98 2.54 13.56
C ASP A 73 -8.02 1.40 13.15
N LEU A 74 -6.90 1.75 12.48
CA LEU A 74 -5.81 0.81 12.24
C LEU A 74 -5.12 0.44 13.56
N ASN A 75 -4.65 -0.81 13.66
CA ASN A 75 -3.91 -1.29 14.83
C ASN A 75 -2.40 -1.18 14.57
N PRO A 76 -1.71 -0.12 15.05
CA PRO A 76 -0.30 0.10 14.74
C PRO A 76 0.64 -0.91 15.40
N ASN A 77 0.15 -1.78 16.29
CA ASN A 77 0.94 -2.84 16.92
C ASN A 77 1.04 -4.10 16.04
N LYS A 78 0.43 -4.08 14.85
CA LYS A 78 0.47 -5.18 13.88
C LYS A 78 1.19 -4.72 12.62
N ASP A 79 2.12 -5.54 12.15
CA ASP A 79 2.93 -5.24 10.97
C ASP A 79 2.22 -5.63 9.67
N CYS A 80 2.51 -4.91 8.57
CA CYS A 80 2.16 -5.34 7.22
C CYS A 80 3.12 -6.41 6.75
N ILE A 81 2.61 -7.24 5.84
CA ILE A 81 3.38 -8.26 5.13
C ILE A 81 3.80 -7.77 3.72
N CYS A 82 3.98 -6.47 3.51
CA CYS A 82 4.31 -5.91 2.18
C CYS A 82 5.57 -6.55 1.57
N TYR A 83 6.54 -6.93 2.40
CA TYR A 83 7.77 -7.62 1.98
C TYR A 83 7.52 -8.98 1.30
N THR A 84 6.32 -9.56 1.43
CA THR A 84 5.97 -10.83 0.77
C THR A 84 5.32 -10.63 -0.59
N CYS A 85 5.03 -9.39 -1.03
CA CYS A 85 4.34 -9.16 -2.29
C CYS A 85 5.30 -9.15 -3.49
N PRO A 86 4.89 -9.60 -4.69
CA PRO A 86 5.74 -9.58 -5.89
C PRO A 86 6.28 -8.19 -6.23
N VAL A 87 5.49 -7.14 -6.02
CA VAL A 87 5.88 -5.74 -6.29
C VAL A 87 7.08 -5.32 -5.45
N TRP A 88 7.16 -5.77 -4.20
CA TRP A 88 8.29 -5.50 -3.32
C TRP A 88 9.60 -6.00 -3.92
N LYS A 89 9.61 -7.27 -4.34
CA LYS A 89 10.78 -7.93 -4.91
C LYS A 89 11.17 -7.35 -6.28
N GLU A 90 10.17 -7.07 -7.14
CA GLU A 90 10.41 -6.56 -8.49
C GLU A 90 11.03 -5.16 -8.50
N HIS A 91 10.65 -4.33 -7.52
CA HIS A 91 11.21 -3.01 -7.34
C HIS A 91 12.45 -3.00 -6.44
N ASN A 92 12.94 -4.17 -6.01
CA ASN A 92 14.10 -4.33 -5.13
C ASN A 92 13.99 -3.45 -3.88
N LEU A 93 12.79 -3.41 -3.29
CA LEU A 93 12.50 -2.55 -2.15
C LEU A 93 13.30 -2.99 -0.91
N GLU A 94 13.69 -4.26 -0.79
CA GLU A 94 14.56 -4.69 0.31
C GLU A 94 15.92 -3.95 0.40
N ASN A 95 16.42 -3.44 -0.73
CA ASN A 95 17.72 -2.78 -0.84
C ASN A 95 17.60 -1.28 -1.13
N ALA A 96 16.38 -0.78 -1.28
CA ALA A 96 16.13 0.64 -1.40
C ALA A 96 16.15 1.29 -0.02
N ASN A 97 16.43 2.59 0.01
CA ASN A 97 16.05 3.38 1.16
C ASN A 97 14.53 3.58 1.05
N VAL A 98 13.78 2.55 1.45
CA VAL A 98 12.33 2.54 1.46
C VAL A 98 11.90 3.40 2.61
N VAL A 99 12.01 4.71 2.40
CA VAL A 99 11.55 5.68 3.36
C VAL A 99 10.03 5.54 3.44
N LYS A 100 9.33 5.38 2.31
CA LYS A 100 7.88 5.16 2.20
C LYS A 100 7.58 3.70 1.91
N TYR A 101 6.92 2.99 2.83
CA TYR A 101 5.69 2.20 2.65
C TYR A 101 5.31 1.51 3.99
N TYR A 102 5.03 2.37 4.97
CA TYR A 102 4.03 2.28 6.05
C TYR A 102 3.54 0.90 6.55
N CYS A 103 4.18 0.43 7.61
CA CYS A 103 3.42 -0.15 8.72
C CYS A 103 3.90 0.38 10.06
N GLY A 104 2.93 0.89 10.84
CA GLY A 104 3.16 1.61 12.08
C GLY A 104 3.36 3.12 11.88
N ASN A 105 2.37 3.91 12.30
CA ASN A 105 2.51 5.32 12.67
C ASN A 105 3.06 6.31 11.64
N GLY A 106 2.39 6.47 10.50
CA GLY A 106 2.14 7.87 10.14
C GLY A 106 3.38 8.72 9.87
N LYS A 107 4.52 8.14 9.45
CA LYS A 107 5.64 8.90 8.90
C LYS A 107 6.64 8.00 8.19
N ALA A 108 6.78 8.37 6.94
CA ALA A 108 7.86 8.11 6.02
C ALA A 108 8.14 9.45 5.35
#